data_AF-A0A917MFG8-F1
#
_entry.id   AF-A0A917MFG8-F1
#
_cell.length_a   1.000
_cell.length_b   1.000
_cell.length_c   1.000
_cell.angle_alpha   90.00
_cell.angle_beta   90.00
_cell.angle_gamma   90.00
#
_symmetry.space_group_name_H-M   'P 1'
#
loop_
_entity.id
_entity.type
_entity.pdbx_description
1 polymer ?
#
loop_
_entity_poly.entity_id
_entity_poly.type
_entity_poly.pdbx_seq_one_letter_code
_entity_poly.pdbx_strand_id
1 'polypeptide(L)'
;MENTKLPMVETQMMIRKPVAIVFEAFIDPAVTTKFWFTKSSGKLEPGRTVTWGWEMYNVASDVRVKEIIPNEKISIEWDNTPGTTTTVDFEFTALTTDTTYVVIKNYGFHQTGDELIEAIKDNTGGFTTVLDGLKAWLEFGIELSLVRDKFPNTPQK
;
A
#
# COMPACT_ATOMS: atom_id res chain seq x y z
N MET A 1 28.31 17.43 -6.98
CA MET A 1 27.84 16.30 -6.16
C MET A 1 26.73 15.65 -6.94
N GLU A 2 26.93 14.43 -7.44
CA GLU A 2 25.88 13.71 -8.14
C GLU A 2 24.71 13.51 -7.20
N ASN A 3 23.53 13.96 -7.64
CA ASN A 3 22.28 13.77 -6.92
C ASN A 3 21.81 12.35 -7.24
N THR A 4 22.46 11.34 -6.65
CA THR A 4 22.14 9.94 -6.89
C THR A 4 20.74 9.67 -6.35
N LYS A 5 19.75 9.63 -7.26
CA LYS A 5 18.40 9.21 -6.90
C LYS A 5 18.46 7.77 -6.41
N LEU A 6 18.04 7.54 -5.16
CA LEU A 6 17.91 6.19 -4.63
C LEU A 6 16.78 5.46 -5.38
N PRO A 7 16.90 4.14 -5.61
CA PRO A 7 15.83 3.35 -6.18
C PRO A 7 14.56 3.44 -5.32
N MET A 8 13.43 3.70 -5.99
CA MET A 8 12.16 3.99 -5.35
C MET A 8 11.03 3.63 -6.31
N VAL A 9 9.95 3.10 -5.74
CA VAL A 9 8.64 3.03 -6.37
C VAL A 9 7.85 4.26 -5.93
N GLU A 10 7.21 4.95 -6.88
CA GLU A 10 6.27 6.03 -6.62
C GLU A 10 5.03 5.81 -7.50
N THR A 11 3.87 5.74 -6.86
CA THR A 11 2.56 5.61 -7.53
C THR A 11 1.58 6.58 -6.92
N GLN A 12 0.57 6.99 -7.67
CA GLN A 12 -0.31 8.09 -7.27
C GLN A 12 -1.71 7.96 -7.83
N MET A 13 -2.67 8.53 -7.11
CA MET A 13 -4.05 8.62 -7.58
C MET A 13 -4.78 9.80 -6.95
N MET A 14 -5.60 10.49 -7.74
CA MET A 14 -6.59 11.42 -7.21
C MET A 14 -7.87 10.65 -6.83
N ILE A 15 -8.34 10.85 -5.61
CA ILE A 15 -9.53 10.25 -5.04
C ILE A 15 -10.55 11.36 -4.72
N ARG A 16 -11.77 11.26 -5.25
CA ARG A 16 -12.87 12.21 -5.05
C ARG A 16 -13.59 12.01 -3.71
N LYS A 17 -12.81 12.07 -2.63
CA LYS A 17 -13.30 12.12 -1.25
C LYS A 17 -12.45 13.07 -0.40
N PRO A 18 -13.03 13.62 0.68
CA PRO A 18 -12.30 14.34 1.72
C PRO A 18 -11.12 13.53 2.28
N VAL A 19 -10.03 14.21 2.62
CA VAL A 19 -8.78 13.57 3.06
C VAL A 19 -8.96 12.68 4.28
N ALA A 20 -9.82 13.06 5.23
CA ALA A 20 -10.11 12.26 6.40
C ALA A 20 -10.70 10.88 6.06
N ILE A 21 -11.55 10.80 5.03
CA ILE A 21 -12.13 9.54 4.57
C ILE A 21 -11.07 8.69 3.88
N VAL A 22 -10.25 9.32 3.03
CA VAL A 22 -9.20 8.61 2.27
C VAL A 22 -8.11 8.10 3.21
N PHE A 23 -7.71 8.90 4.19
CA PHE A 23 -6.75 8.53 5.23
C PHE A 23 -7.25 7.38 6.10
N GLU A 24 -8.48 7.48 6.64
CA GLU A 24 -9.06 6.42 7.49
C GLU A 24 -9.21 5.10 6.71
N ALA A 25 -9.41 5.16 5.39
CA ALA A 25 -9.48 3.96 4.55
C ALA A 25 -8.19 3.10 4.55
N PHE A 26 -7.04 3.68 4.87
CA PHE A 26 -5.76 2.96 5.06
C PHE A 26 -5.49 2.57 6.52
N ILE A 27 -6.21 3.14 7.49
CA ILE A 27 -6.06 2.85 8.92
C ILE A 27 -6.98 1.71 9.37
N ASP A 28 -8.25 1.76 8.95
CA ASP A 28 -9.28 0.84 9.41
C ASP A 28 -9.43 -0.37 8.47
N PRO A 29 -9.10 -1.59 8.93
CA PRO A 29 -9.24 -2.78 8.10
C PRO A 29 -10.70 -3.08 7.71
N ALA A 30 -11.70 -2.52 8.40
CA ALA A 30 -13.09 -2.61 7.94
C ALA A 30 -13.28 -2.00 6.53
N VAL A 31 -12.41 -1.05 6.16
CA VAL A 31 -12.37 -0.41 4.84
C VAL A 31 -11.22 -0.96 3.99
N THR A 32 -10.00 -1.05 4.52
CA THR A 32 -8.81 -1.47 3.75
C THR A 32 -8.98 -2.86 3.14
N THR A 33 -9.71 -3.76 3.81
CA THR A 33 -9.95 -5.11 3.31
C THR A 33 -10.82 -5.19 2.05
N LYS A 34 -11.46 -4.07 1.68
CA LYS A 34 -12.28 -3.96 0.47
C LYS A 34 -11.46 -3.73 -0.79
N PHE A 35 -10.19 -3.35 -0.67
CA PHE A 35 -9.36 -3.02 -1.83
C PHE A 35 -7.92 -3.53 -1.80
N TRP A 36 -7.40 -4.01 -0.66
CA TRP A 36 -5.99 -4.42 -0.56
C TRP A 36 -5.75 -5.86 -0.08
N PHE A 37 -6.01 -6.17 1.19
CA PHE A 37 -5.80 -7.50 1.78
C PHE A 37 -7.13 -8.09 2.26
N THR A 38 -7.19 -9.37 2.64
CA THR A 38 -8.47 -9.96 3.11
C THR A 38 -8.67 -9.85 4.60
N LYS A 39 -7.57 -9.74 5.37
CA LYS A 39 -7.63 -9.72 6.83
C LYS A 39 -6.50 -8.87 7.42
N SER A 40 -6.76 -8.23 8.55
CA SER A 40 -5.74 -7.61 9.40
C SER A 40 -5.93 -8.05 10.86
N SER A 41 -4.86 -8.11 11.63
CA SER A 41 -4.92 -8.31 13.08
C SER A 41 -5.41 -7.07 13.85
N GLY A 42 -5.43 -5.90 13.23
CA GLY A 42 -5.90 -4.67 13.86
C GLY A 42 -5.82 -3.42 12.97
N LYS A 43 -6.18 -2.27 13.56
CA LYS A 43 -5.96 -0.95 12.96
C LYS A 43 -4.48 -0.57 12.98
N LEU A 44 -4.09 0.33 12.08
CA LEU A 44 -2.76 0.93 12.14
C LEU A 44 -2.67 1.91 13.31
N GLU A 45 -1.70 1.69 14.19
CA GLU A 45 -1.40 2.54 15.34
C GLU A 45 0.11 2.77 15.43
N PRO A 46 0.58 3.99 15.78
CA PRO A 46 2.01 4.28 15.83
C PRO A 46 2.79 3.32 16.72
N GLY A 47 3.89 2.77 16.21
CA GLY A 47 4.78 1.85 16.94
C GLY A 47 4.22 0.44 17.13
N ARG A 48 3.02 0.12 16.61
CA ARG A 48 2.46 -1.23 16.63
C ARG A 48 2.84 -2.01 15.37
N THR A 49 2.85 -3.33 15.51
CA THR A 49 2.91 -4.25 14.39
C THR A 49 1.54 -4.86 14.18
N VAL A 50 1.07 -4.89 12.94
CA VAL A 50 -0.13 -5.60 12.52
C VAL A 50 0.25 -6.68 11.51
N THR A 51 -0.54 -7.73 11.42
CA THR A 51 -0.37 -8.80 10.45
C THR A 51 -1.47 -8.70 9.42
N TRP A 52 -1.10 -8.52 8.16
CA TRP A 52 -2.02 -8.53 7.04
C TRP A 52 -2.03 -9.90 6.38
N GLY A 53 -3.22 -10.39 6.03
CA GLY A 53 -3.44 -11.69 5.42
C GLY A 53 -4.07 -11.58 4.04
N TRP A 54 -3.55 -12.38 3.12
CA TRP A 54 -4.14 -12.67 1.81
C TRP A 54 -4.57 -14.13 1.82
N GLU A 55 -5.76 -14.39 2.39
CA GLU A 55 -6.25 -15.75 2.64
C GLU A 55 -6.43 -16.56 1.35
N MET A 56 -6.72 -15.89 0.22
CA MET A 56 -6.79 -16.53 -1.11
C MET A 56 -5.45 -17.11 -1.59
N TYR A 57 -4.34 -16.59 -1.08
CA TYR A 57 -2.98 -17.05 -1.36
C TYR A 57 -2.37 -17.84 -0.20
N ASN A 58 -3.06 -17.93 0.95
CA ASN A 58 -2.53 -18.47 2.20
C ASN A 58 -1.19 -17.81 2.63
N VAL A 59 -1.07 -16.50 2.41
CA VAL A 59 0.11 -15.68 2.75
C VAL A 59 -0.26 -14.62 3.79
N ALA A 60 0.67 -14.31 4.67
CA ALA A 60 0.58 -13.20 5.61
C ALA A 60 1.89 -12.41 5.66
N SER A 61 1.81 -11.12 6.00
CA SER A 61 2.96 -10.26 6.20
C SER A 61 2.79 -9.39 7.44
N ASP A 62 3.87 -9.25 8.21
CA ASP A 62 3.92 -8.37 9.38
C ASP A 62 4.37 -6.98 8.96
N VAL A 63 3.56 -6.00 9.34
CA VAL A 63 3.74 -4.59 8.99
C VAL A 63 3.91 -3.80 10.28
N ARG A 64 5.07 -3.16 10.44
CA ARG A 64 5.34 -2.28 11.58
C ARG A 64 5.02 -0.84 11.21
N VAL A 65 4.18 -0.18 12.00
CA VAL A 65 3.86 1.24 11.81
C VAL A 65 4.96 2.10 12.44
N LYS A 66 5.61 2.92 11.61
CA LYS A 66 6.66 3.84 12.04
C LYS A 66 6.08 5.14 12.56
N GLU A 67 5.21 5.75 11.76
CA GLU A 67 4.72 7.11 11.96
C GLU A 67 3.33 7.24 11.36
N ILE A 68 2.46 7.99 12.05
CA ILE A 68 1.17 8.41 11.53
C ILE A 68 1.02 9.89 11.85
N ILE A 69 0.87 10.71 10.80
CA ILE A 69 0.50 12.13 10.89
C ILE A 69 -0.93 12.23 10.36
N PRO A 70 -1.93 12.50 11.22
CA PRO A 70 -3.34 12.46 10.84
C PRO A 70 -3.63 13.25 9.55
N ASN A 71 -4.29 12.61 8.58
CA ASN A 71 -4.67 13.19 7.29
C ASN A 71 -3.51 13.63 6.37
N GLU A 72 -2.26 13.33 6.73
CA GLU A 72 -1.09 13.79 5.96
C GLU A 72 -0.18 12.63 5.57
N LYS A 73 0.12 11.72 6.51
CA LYS A 73 1.10 10.66 6.29
C LYS A 73 0.83 9.40 7.10
N ILE A 74 1.03 8.25 6.48
CA ILE A 74 1.21 6.96 7.16
C ILE A 74 2.54 6.38 6.67
N SER A 75 3.40 5.95 7.59
CA SER A 75 4.68 5.32 7.28
C SER A 75 4.77 3.95 7.93
N ILE A 76 5.09 2.93 7.13
CA ILE A 76 5.23 1.55 7.58
C ILE A 76 6.57 0.94 7.15
N GLU A 77 7.03 -0.05 7.91
CA GLU A 77 8.07 -0.98 7.48
C GLU A 77 7.40 -2.21 6.86
N TRP A 78 7.89 -2.57 5.69
CA TRP A 78 7.37 -3.61 4.81
C TRP A 78 8.42 -4.69 4.56
N ASP A 79 7.99 -5.93 4.36
CA ASP A 79 8.87 -7.11 4.22
C ASP A 79 9.89 -7.21 5.37
N ASN A 80 9.39 -7.18 6.60
CA ASN A 80 10.13 -7.09 7.87
C ASN A 80 10.94 -8.35 8.24
N THR A 81 11.61 -8.95 7.25
CA THR A 81 12.66 -9.94 7.45
C THR A 81 14.04 -9.27 7.48
N PRO A 82 14.99 -9.74 8.31
CA PRO A 82 16.32 -9.15 8.38
C PRO A 82 16.99 -9.05 7.00
N GLY A 83 17.34 -7.83 6.58
CA GLY A 83 18.03 -7.57 5.32
C GLY A 83 17.13 -7.28 4.11
N THR A 84 15.80 -7.27 4.28
CA THR A 84 14.84 -6.96 3.20
C THR A 84 13.85 -5.85 3.56
N THR A 85 13.90 -5.33 4.80
CA THR A 85 12.96 -4.32 5.28
C THR A 85 13.02 -3.06 4.40
N THR A 86 11.91 -2.73 3.77
CA THR A 86 11.73 -1.47 3.04
C THR A 86 10.77 -0.55 3.81
N THR A 87 10.77 0.74 3.48
CA THR A 87 9.78 1.70 4.01
C THR A 87 8.73 1.97 2.94
N VAL A 88 7.47 2.03 3.34
CA VAL A 88 6.36 2.49 2.51
C VAL A 88 5.71 3.69 3.16
N ASP A 89 5.69 4.81 2.45
CA ASP A 89 5.03 6.04 2.86
C ASP A 89 3.77 6.25 2.01
N PHE A 90 2.65 6.46 2.69
CA PHE A 90 1.39 6.94 2.10
C PHE A 90 1.27 8.41 2.45
N GLU A 91 1.32 9.27 1.45
CA GLU A 91 1.20 10.71 1.58
C GLU A 91 -0.17 11.15 1.05
N PHE A 92 -0.84 12.02 1.81
CA PHE A 92 -2.18 12.48 1.51
C PHE A 92 -2.18 14.01 1.39
N THR A 93 -2.58 14.52 0.23
CA THR A 93 -2.69 15.97 -0.02
C THR A 93 -4.13 16.33 -0.36
N ALA A 94 -4.81 17.10 0.49
CA ALA A 94 -6.12 17.64 0.16
C ALA A 94 -5.98 18.65 -1.00
N LEU A 95 -6.61 18.37 -2.14
CA LEU A 95 -6.66 19.28 -3.28
C LEU A 95 -7.86 20.24 -3.18
N THR A 96 -8.97 19.74 -2.65
CA THR A 96 -10.20 20.48 -2.34
C THR A 96 -10.84 19.90 -1.07
N THR A 97 -11.97 20.44 -0.61
CA THR A 97 -12.76 19.84 0.49
C THR A 97 -13.13 18.38 0.24
N ASP A 98 -13.40 18.02 -1.02
CA ASP A 98 -13.91 16.70 -1.40
C ASP A 98 -12.98 15.91 -2.34
N THR A 99 -11.70 16.30 -2.43
CA THR A 99 -10.73 15.64 -3.32
C THR A 99 -9.38 15.57 -2.65
N THR A 100 -8.78 14.39 -2.69
CA THR A 100 -7.47 14.07 -2.11
C THR A 100 -6.57 13.46 -3.16
N TYR A 101 -5.32 13.88 -3.20
CA TYR A 101 -4.26 13.23 -3.96
C TYR A 101 -3.47 12.32 -3.03
N VAL A 102 -3.38 11.04 -3.38
CA VAL A 102 -2.64 10.03 -2.63
C VAL A 102 -1.38 9.69 -3.40
N VAL A 103 -0.25 9.67 -2.72
CA VAL A 103 1.04 9.20 -3.26
C VAL A 103 1.54 8.08 -2.36
N ILE A 104 1.90 6.94 -2.96
CA ILE A 104 2.54 5.82 -2.26
C ILE A 104 3.97 5.73 -2.76
N LYS A 105 4.91 5.82 -1.82
CA LYS A 105 6.35 5.66 -2.07
C LYS A 105 6.86 4.43 -1.36
N ASN A 106 7.60 3.58 -2.06
CA ASN A 106 8.32 2.47 -1.45
C ASN A 106 9.81 2.58 -1.79
N TYR A 107 10.65 2.55 -0.77
CA TYR A 107 12.09 2.82 -0.87
C TYR A 107 12.88 2.10 0.22
N GLY A 108 14.21 2.18 0.11
CA GLY A 108 15.12 1.45 1.00
C GLY A 108 15.41 0.02 0.53
N PHE A 109 15.26 -0.24 -0.76
CA PHE A 109 15.58 -1.55 -1.36
C PHE A 109 17.03 -1.94 -1.10
N HIS A 110 17.23 -3.20 -0.75
CA HIS A 110 18.56 -3.81 -0.56
C HIS A 110 19.01 -4.62 -1.78
N GLN A 111 18.06 -4.99 -2.66
CA GLN A 111 18.31 -5.68 -3.91
C GLN A 111 19.14 -4.82 -4.87
N THR A 112 19.85 -5.47 -5.79
CA THR A 112 20.64 -4.80 -6.84
C THR A 112 20.45 -5.52 -8.19
N GLY A 113 20.85 -4.88 -9.30
CA GLY A 113 20.76 -5.48 -10.63
C GLY A 113 19.34 -5.89 -11.01
N ASP A 114 19.19 -7.08 -11.59
CA ASP A 114 17.91 -7.58 -12.10
C ASP A 114 16.87 -7.79 -10.97
N GLU A 115 17.30 -8.20 -9.78
CA GLU A 115 16.41 -8.37 -8.62
C GLU A 115 15.78 -7.05 -8.19
N LEU A 116 16.54 -5.95 -8.26
CA LEU A 116 16.02 -4.61 -7.98
C LEU A 116 14.99 -4.19 -9.03
N ILE A 117 15.26 -4.50 -10.30
CA ILE A 117 14.34 -4.18 -11.41
C ILE A 117 13.01 -4.91 -11.22
N GLU A 118 13.05 -6.21 -10.90
CA GLU A 118 11.84 -6.98 -10.64
C GLU A 118 11.10 -6.49 -9.38
N ALA A 119 11.80 -6.22 -8.28
CA ALA A 119 11.18 -5.67 -7.07
C ALA A 119 10.46 -4.33 -7.34
N ILE A 120 11.08 -3.42 -8.11
CA ILE A 120 10.47 -2.15 -8.50
C ILE A 120 9.23 -2.39 -9.38
N LYS A 121 9.32 -3.27 -10.38
CA LYS A 121 8.19 -3.60 -11.27
C LYS A 121 7.01 -4.17 -10.49
N ASP A 122 7.27 -5.15 -9.63
CA ASP A 122 6.25 -5.84 -8.86
C ASP A 122 5.57 -4.91 -7.85
N ASN A 123 6.36 -4.14 -7.09
CA ASN A 123 5.82 -3.18 -6.12
C ASN A 123 5.09 -2.03 -6.81
N THR A 124 5.58 -1.53 -7.94
CA THR A 124 4.84 -0.53 -8.75
C THR A 124 3.49 -1.06 -9.18
N GLY A 125 3.44 -2.27 -9.74
CA GLY A 125 2.18 -2.89 -10.13
C GLY A 125 1.28 -3.20 -8.93
N GLY A 126 1.85 -3.56 -7.78
CA GLY A 126 1.13 -3.83 -6.52
C GLY A 126 0.42 -2.59 -6.01
N PHE A 127 1.17 -1.52 -5.73
CA PHE A 127 0.60 -0.28 -5.19
C PHE A 127 -0.33 0.44 -6.17
N THR A 128 -0.10 0.34 -7.48
CA THR A 128 -1.07 0.83 -8.48
C THR A 128 -2.41 0.09 -8.35
N THR A 129 -2.38 -1.24 -8.21
CA THR A 129 -3.60 -2.06 -8.02
C THR A 129 -4.36 -1.65 -6.76
N VAL A 130 -3.64 -1.34 -5.67
CA VAL A 130 -4.22 -0.85 -4.41
C VAL A 130 -4.93 0.49 -4.61
N LEU A 131 -4.30 1.44 -5.30
CA LEU A 131 -4.88 2.75 -5.58
C LEU A 131 -6.11 2.67 -6.48
N ASP A 132 -6.11 1.81 -7.49
CA ASP A 132 -7.26 1.57 -8.36
C ASP A 132 -8.44 0.98 -7.57
N GLY A 133 -8.17 0.00 -6.71
CA GLY A 133 -9.17 -0.60 -5.83
C GLY A 133 -9.75 0.41 -4.82
N LEU A 134 -8.88 1.21 -4.19
CA LEU A 134 -9.28 2.29 -3.28
C LEU A 134 -10.22 3.27 -3.99
N LYS A 135 -9.86 3.69 -5.20
CA LYS A 135 -10.66 4.62 -6.00
C LYS A 135 -12.03 4.05 -6.31
N ALA A 136 -12.08 2.80 -6.80
CA ALA A 136 -13.33 2.12 -7.11
C ALA A 136 -14.24 1.99 -5.88
N TRP A 137 -13.66 1.61 -4.74
CA TRP A 137 -14.38 1.44 -3.49
C TRP A 137 -14.90 2.77 -2.94
N LEU A 138 -14.04 3.78 -2.80
CA LEU A 138 -14.43 5.04 -2.17
C LEU A 138 -15.34 5.89 -3.04
N GLU A 139 -15.12 5.94 -4.37
CA GLU A 139 -15.94 6.78 -5.25
C GLU A 139 -17.26 6.12 -5.65
N PHE A 140 -17.29 4.78 -5.78
CA PHE A 140 -18.43 4.07 -6.37
C PHE A 140 -19.00 2.94 -5.50
N GLY A 141 -18.35 2.57 -4.39
CA GLY A 141 -18.79 1.46 -3.54
C GLY A 141 -18.61 0.09 -4.20
N ILE A 142 -17.71 -0.04 -5.17
CA ILE A 142 -17.49 -1.27 -5.94
C ILE A 142 -16.20 -1.96 -5.48
N GLU A 143 -16.31 -3.20 -5.01
CA GLU A 143 -15.17 -4.09 -4.74
C GLU A 143 -14.78 -4.82 -6.03
N LEU A 144 -13.75 -4.32 -6.72
CA LEU A 144 -13.28 -4.87 -8.00
C LEU A 144 -12.49 -6.18 -7.87
N SER A 145 -12.20 -6.64 -6.64
CA SER A 145 -11.39 -7.85 -6.38
C SER A 145 -9.99 -7.87 -7.02
N LEU A 146 -9.44 -6.70 -7.40
CA LEU A 146 -8.20 -6.60 -8.18
C LEU A 146 -7.03 -7.37 -7.57
N VAL A 147 -6.79 -7.23 -6.25
CA VAL A 147 -5.69 -7.94 -5.58
C VAL A 147 -5.92 -9.45 -5.53
N ARG A 148 -7.19 -9.89 -5.42
CA ARG A 148 -7.55 -11.31 -5.44
C ARG A 148 -7.32 -11.95 -6.81
N ASP A 149 -7.56 -11.17 -7.86
CA ASP A 149 -7.55 -11.68 -9.23
C ASP A 149 -6.20 -11.51 -9.93
N LYS A 150 -5.28 -10.72 -9.34
CA LYS A 150 -3.96 -10.42 -9.90
C LYS A 150 -3.09 -11.67 -10.08
N PHE A 151 -3.18 -12.65 -9.18
CA PHE A 151 -2.45 -13.91 -9.28
C PHE A 151 -3.43 -15.09 -9.28
N PRO A 152 -4.05 -15.41 -10.43
CA PRO A 152 -5.04 -16.47 -10.46
C PRO A 152 -4.43 -17.82 -10.08
N ASN A 153 -5.10 -18.56 -9.18
CA ASN A 153 -4.79 -19.95 -8.90
C ASN A 153 -5.07 -20.78 -10.16
N THR A 154 -4.06 -20.87 -11.03
CA THR A 154 -4.11 -21.69 -12.23
C THR A 154 -3.52 -23.06 -11.89
N PRO A 155 -4.24 -24.17 -12.12
CA PRO A 155 -3.62 -25.48 -12.07
C PRO A 155 -2.49 -25.49 -13.11
N GLN A 156 -1.26 -25.72 -12.64
CA GLN A 156 -0.12 -25.96 -13.53
C GLN A 156 -0.48 -27.14 -14.44
N LYS A 157 -0.51 -26.90 -15.75
CA LYS A 157 -0.63 -27.96 -16.75
C LYS A 157 0.71 -28.63 -16.98
#